data_AF-A0A9X1CD63-F1
#
_entry.id   AF-A0A9X1CD63-F1
#
_cell.length_a   1.000
_cell.length_b   1.000
_cell.length_c   1.000
_cell.angle_alpha   90.00
_cell.angle_beta   90.00
_cell.angle_gamma   90.00
#
_symmetry.space_group_name_H-M   'P 1'
#
loop_
_entity.id
_entity.type
_entity.pdbx_description
1 polymer ?
#
loop_
_entity_poly.entity_id
_entity_poly.type
_entity_poly.pdbx_seq_one_letter_code
_entity_poly.pdbx_strand_id
1 'polypeptide(L)' 'MSKPTKKPHLLLWFSIPLIMVIGLRSPNKSLSINIYDTYVVFSATDLTIAISVLLGLIGLGYWIIQKTSRKLT' A
#
# COMPACT_ATOMS: atom_id res chain seq x y z
N MET A 1 7.76 -24.69 -10.35
CA MET A 1 8.03 -23.69 -9.29
C MET A 1 8.26 -22.33 -9.95
N SER A 2 7.36 -21.37 -9.75
CA SER A 2 7.48 -20.02 -10.31
C SER A 2 8.61 -19.25 -9.61
N LYS A 3 9.56 -18.70 -10.38
CA LYS A 3 10.64 -17.85 -9.84
C LYS A 3 10.03 -16.67 -9.07
N PRO A 4 10.43 -16.41 -7.82
CA PRO A 4 10.03 -15.19 -7.14
C PRO A 4 10.47 -14.00 -8.00
N THR A 5 9.56 -13.07 -8.24
CA THR A 5 9.78 -11.89 -9.07
C THR A 5 11.08 -11.22 -8.66
N LYS A 6 11.99 -10.93 -9.61
CA LYS A 6 13.36 -10.45 -9.29
C LYS A 6 13.41 -9.13 -8.48
N LYS A 7 12.31 -8.38 -8.43
CA LYS A 7 12.19 -7.06 -7.79
C LYS A 7 10.78 -6.83 -7.21
N PRO A 8 10.38 -7.49 -6.10
CA PRO A 8 9.05 -7.32 -5.49
C PRO A 8 8.68 -5.88 -5.15
N HIS A 9 9.66 -5.04 -4.79
CA HIS A 9 9.44 -3.62 -4.50
C HIS A 9 8.81 -2.85 -5.68
N LEU A 10 9.14 -3.20 -6.92
CA LEU A 10 8.57 -2.53 -8.09
C LEU A 10 7.08 -2.84 -8.26
N LEU A 11 6.67 -4.07 -8.00
CA LEU A 11 5.26 -4.45 -8.06
C LEU A 11 4.44 -3.68 -7.01
N LEU A 12 4.97 -3.58 -5.79
CA LEU A 12 4.34 -2.85 -4.68
C LEU A 12 4.27 -1.35 -4.94
N TRP A 13 5.30 -0.76 -5.53
CA TRP A 13 5.27 0.67 -5.87
C TRP A 13 4.40 0.96 -7.09
N PHE A 14 4.27 0.02 -8.03
CA PHE A 14 3.37 0.17 -9.18
C PHE A 14 1.90 0.01 -8.80
N SER A 15 1.58 -0.76 -7.75
CA SER A 15 0.21 -0.86 -7.26
C SER A 15 -0.28 0.41 -6.56
N ILE A 16 0.61 1.24 -6.00
CA ILE A 16 0.26 2.53 -5.36
C ILE A 16 -0.53 3.46 -6.29
N PRO A 17 -0.02 3.85 -7.48
CA PRO A 17 -0.77 4.73 -8.38
C PRO A 17 -2.09 4.10 -8.85
N LEU A 18 -2.12 2.77 -9.05
CA LEU A 18 -3.34 2.07 -9.43
C LEU A 18 -4.42 2.18 -8.34
N ILE A 19 -4.04 1.94 -7.08
CA ILE A 19 -4.96 2.01 -5.94
C ILE A 19 -5.37 3.46 -5.67
N MET A 20 -4.46 4.43 -5.84
CA MET A 20 -4.79 5.86 -5.77
C MET A 20 -5.85 6.28 -6.78
N VAL A 21 -5.74 5.86 -8.04
CA VAL A 21 -6.75 6.15 -9.07
C VAL A 21 -8.12 5.58 -8.70
N ILE A 22 -8.17 4.40 -8.08
CA ILE A 22 -9.42 3.77 -7.63
C ILE A 22 -10.03 4.56 -6.47
N GLY A 23 -9.23 4.93 -5.46
CA GLY A 23 -9.70 5.67 -4.29
C GLY A 23 -10.23 7.06 -4.62
N LEU A 24 -9.53 7.80 -5.49
CA LEU A 24 -9.91 9.15 -5.90
C LEU A 24 -11.22 9.19 -6.73
N ARG A 25 -11.61 8.07 -7.36
CA ARG A 25 -12.87 7.98 -8.12
C ARG A 25 -14.10 7.79 -7.24
N SER A 26 -13.93 7.39 -5.98
CA SER A 26 -15.05 7.09 -5.06
C SER A 26 -15.03 7.95 -3.79
N PRO A 27 -14.88 9.29 -3.88
CA PRO A 27 -14.68 10.14 -2.70
C PRO A 27 -15.88 10.11 -1.74
N ASN A 28 -17.08 9.82 -2.25
CA ASN A 28 -18.32 9.78 -1.47
C ASN A 28 -18.57 8.43 -0.78
N LYS A 29 -17.73 7.43 -1.02
CA LYS A 29 -17.81 6.16 -0.29
C LYS A 29 -17.04 6.31 1.01
N SER A 30 -17.74 6.11 2.12
CA SER A 30 -17.16 6.10 3.45
C SER A 30 -17.37 4.74 4.12
N LEU A 31 -16.39 4.34 4.92
CA LEU A 31 -16.46 3.22 5.83
C LEU A 31 -16.73 3.79 7.22
N SER A 32 -17.94 3.60 7.72
CA SER A 32 -18.29 3.90 9.11
C SER A 32 -18.03 2.68 9.98
N ILE A 33 -17.18 2.83 10.98
CA ILE A 33 -16.93 1.82 12.01
C ILE A 33 -17.52 2.36 13.31
N ASN A 34 -18.44 1.61 13.91
CA ASN A 34 -18.93 1.91 15.25
C ASN A 34 -17.95 1.31 16.28
N ILE A 35 -17.37 2.16 17.12
CA ILE A 35 -16.50 1.76 18.23
C ILE A 35 -17.13 2.28 19.51
N TYR A 36 -17.71 1.37 20.30
CA TYR A 36 -18.54 1.70 21.45
C TYR A 36 -19.69 2.66 21.07
N ASP A 37 -19.67 3.90 21.55
CA ASP A 37 -20.71 4.91 21.28
C ASP A 37 -20.23 6.02 20.33
N THR A 38 -19.12 5.79 19.63
CA THR A 38 -18.54 6.75 18.68
C THR A 38 -18.44 6.15 17.29
N TYR A 39 -18.95 6.87 16.31
CA TYR A 39 -18.80 6.53 14.90
C TYR A 39 -17.52 7.15 14.35
N VAL A 40 -16.57 6.30 13.96
CA VAL A 40 -15.39 6.71 13.21
C VAL A 40 -15.67 6.50 11.73
N VAL A 41 -15.57 7.57 10.96
CA VAL A 41 -15.85 7.56 9.52
C VAL A 41 -14.54 7.75 8.76
N PHE A 42 -14.16 6.75 7.98
CA PHE A 42 -13.04 6.83 7.05
C PHE A 42 -13.56 7.03 5.64
N SER A 43 -13.06 8.03 4.92
CA SER A 43 -13.34 8.12 3.49
C SER A 43 -12.58 7.04 2.72
N ALA A 44 -13.05 6.70 1.53
CA ALA A 44 -12.30 5.83 0.61
C ALA A 44 -10.90 6.42 0.33
N THR A 45 -10.77 7.74 0.31
CA THR A 45 -9.49 8.45 0.15
C THR A 45 -8.55 8.18 1.33
N ASP A 46 -9.03 8.28 2.57
CA ASP A 46 -8.21 8.03 3.76
C ASP A 46 -7.66 6.60 3.76
N LEU A 47 -8.52 5.62 3.46
CA LEU A 47 -8.14 4.22 3.38
C LEU A 47 -7.14 3.97 2.24
N THR A 48 -7.35 4.63 1.10
CA THR A 48 -6.45 4.54 -0.06
C THR A 48 -5.06 5.10 0.25
N ILE A 49 -4.99 6.24 0.94
CA ILE A 49 -3.73 6.83 1.40
C ILE A 49 -3.05 5.88 2.39
N ALA A 50 -3.77 5.36 3.38
CA ALA A 50 -3.22 4.44 4.37
C ALA A 50 -2.63 3.17 3.72
N ILE A 51 -3.37 2.55 2.79
CA ILE A 51 -2.89 1.38 2.03
C ILE A 51 -1.67 1.74 1.19
N SER A 52 -1.67 2.90 0.54
CA SER A 52 -0.54 3.37 -0.27
C SER A 52 0.73 3.56 0.55
N VAL A 53 0.61 4.13 1.75
CA VAL A 53 1.73 4.29 2.68
C VAL A 53 2.28 2.93 3.11
N LEU A 54 1.41 1.98 3.48
CA LEU A 54 1.82 0.63 3.84
C LEU A 54 2.56 -0.08 2.70
N LEU A 55 2.03 -0.02 1.48
CA LEU A 55 2.69 -0.58 0.29
C LEU A 55 4.04 0.10 0.01
N GLY A 56 4.11 1.42 0.21
CA GLY A 56 5.35 2.19 0.09
C GLY A 56 6.42 1.70 1.07
N LEU A 57 6.06 1.54 2.34
CA LEU A 57 6.95 1.05 3.40
C LEU A 57 7.40 -0.39 3.16
N ILE A 58 6.49 -1.29 2.79
CA ILE A 58 6.82 -2.69 2.48
C ILE A 58 7.73 -2.75 1.24
N GLY A 59 7.42 -1.98 0.19
CA GLY A 59 8.25 -1.88 -1.01
C GLY A 59 9.64 -1.34 -0.70
N LEU A 60 9.75 -0.33 0.17
CA LEU A 60 11.01 0.20 0.65
C LEU A 60 11.81 -0.84 1.44
N GLY A 61 11.16 -1.62 2.32
CA GLY A 61 11.78 -2.73 3.03
C GLY A 61 12.40 -3.76 2.07
N TYR A 62 11.65 -4.20 1.06
CA TYR A 62 12.16 -5.12 0.03
C TYR A 62 13.30 -4.53 -0.80
N TRP A 63 13.25 -3.22 -1.08
CA TRP A 63 14.32 -2.53 -1.81
C TRP A 63 15.61 -2.46 -1.00
N ILE A 64 15.51 -2.12 0.29
CA ILE A 64 16.66 -2.11 1.22
C ILE A 64 17.28 -3.50 1.30
N ILE A 65 16.49 -4.54 1.56
CA ILE A 65 16.98 -5.93 1.66
C ILE A 65 17.72 -6.31 0.37
N GLN A 66 17.12 -6.08 -0.81
CA GLN A 66 17.79 -6.38 -2.08
C GLN A 66 19.10 -5.60 -2.27
N LYS A 67 19.14 -4.33 -1.87
CA LYS A 67 20.33 -3.50 -2.05
C LYS A 67 21.45 -3.89 -1.11
N THR A 68 21.13 -4.28 0.13
CA THR A 68 22.08 -4.79 1.11
C THR A 68 22.56 -6.19 0.74
N SER A 69 21.68 -7.11 0.36
CA SER A 69 22.06 -8.47 -0.08
C SER A 69 22.95 -8.46 -1.33
N ARG A 70 22.75 -7.51 -2.26
CA ARG A 70 23.64 -7.34 -3.43
C ARG A 70 25.01 -6.76 -3.10
N LYS A 71 25.19 -6.14 -1.93
CA LYS A 71 26.49 -5.63 -1.47
C LYS A 71 27.31 -6.66 -0.69
N LEU A 72 26.70 -7.78 -0.30
CA LEU A 72 27.32 -8.84 0.50
C LEU A 72 27.84 -10.02 -0.32
N THR A 73 27.78 -9.94 -1.66
CA THR A 73 28.31 -10.92 -2.62
C THR A 73 29.34 -10.22 -3.49
#